data_AF-A0A355PI67-F1
#
_entry.id   AF-A0A355PI67-F1
#
_cell.length_a   1.000
_cell.length_b   1.000
_cell.length_c   1.000
_cell.angle_alpha   90.00
_cell.angle_beta   90.00
_cell.angle_gamma   90.00
#
_symmetry.space_group_name_H-M   'P 1'
#
loop_
_entity.id
_entity.type
_entity.pdbx_description
1 polymer ?
#
loop_
_entity_poly.entity_id
_entity_poly.type
_entity_poly.pdbx_seq_one_letter_code
_entity_poly.pdbx_strand_id
1 'polypeptide(L)'
;KEIHGAPVGDTITHTKTPDVPRLPGFQKVKPQVYAGMFPVSADDYEDFRDALEKLALNDASLEYEPENSDALGFGFRVGFLGTLHMEIIQERLEREYDLDLLTTAPTVVYELAMKNGDIQYVSNPSKLPDMADVEQMREPIVRASILVPQEFVGNVIAECEQRRGTQLDMQFLGNQIQLTYELPMSEVVMDFFDRLKSISRGYASLEYNFERFEAAKLVRLDVLINGDKVDALAVIIHRDHA
;
A
#
# COMPACT_ATOMS: atom_id res chain seq x y z
N LYS A 1 13.89 21.34 -14.25
CA LYS A 1 13.00 22.03 -13.29
C LYS A 1 12.18 20.94 -12.63
N GLU A 2 12.58 20.54 -11.43
CA GLU A 2 12.02 19.39 -10.72
C GLU A 2 10.62 19.70 -10.20
N ILE A 3 9.70 18.76 -10.38
CA ILE A 3 8.29 18.93 -10.02
C ILE A 3 8.10 18.82 -8.48
N HIS A 4 9.06 18.20 -7.80
CA HIS A 4 9.19 18.21 -6.33
C HIS A 4 9.46 19.61 -5.73
N GLY A 5 9.84 20.60 -6.52
CA GLY A 5 10.09 21.97 -6.04
C GLY A 5 8.83 22.78 -5.72
N ALA A 6 7.66 22.31 -6.14
CA ALA A 6 6.36 22.97 -5.90
C ALA A 6 5.26 21.92 -5.66
N PRO A 7 5.22 21.29 -4.48
CA PRO A 7 4.28 20.22 -4.19
C PRO A 7 2.83 20.75 -4.13
N VAL A 8 1.88 19.88 -4.49
CA VAL A 8 0.44 20.23 -4.55
C VAL A 8 -0.05 20.63 -3.15
N GLY A 9 -0.62 21.83 -3.06
CA GLY A 9 -1.12 22.40 -1.80
C GLY A 9 -0.12 23.27 -1.03
N ASP A 10 1.11 23.45 -1.54
CA ASP A 10 2.10 24.35 -0.91
C ASP A 10 1.74 25.84 -1.11
N THR A 11 2.32 26.70 -0.28
CA THR A 11 2.07 28.16 -0.29
C THR A 11 3.24 28.90 -0.94
N ILE A 12 3.00 29.48 -2.11
CA ILE A 12 3.98 30.34 -2.78
C ILE A 12 3.81 31.78 -2.30
N THR A 13 4.85 32.34 -1.67
CA THR A 13 4.91 33.76 -1.29
C THR A 13 6.04 34.50 -2.02
N HIS A 14 5.95 35.82 -2.08
CA HIS A 14 6.95 36.67 -2.70
C HIS A 14 8.21 36.76 -1.82
N THR A 15 9.41 36.73 -2.42
CA THR A 15 10.69 36.77 -1.68
C THR A 15 10.84 38.01 -0.79
N LYS A 16 10.18 39.13 -1.15
CA LYS A 16 10.18 40.37 -0.36
C LYS A 16 9.26 40.33 0.87
N THR A 17 8.38 39.34 0.99
CA THR A 17 7.44 39.15 2.10
C THR A 17 7.44 37.67 2.53
N PRO A 18 8.53 37.20 3.17
CA PRO A 18 8.67 35.80 3.58
C PRO A 18 7.80 35.44 4.79
N ASP A 19 7.38 36.42 5.59
CA ASP A 19 6.61 36.22 6.83
C ASP A 19 5.10 36.03 6.59
N VAL A 20 4.73 35.28 5.54
CA VAL A 20 3.34 34.89 5.29
C VAL A 20 3.10 33.52 5.90
N PRO A 21 2.10 33.36 6.78
CA PRO A 21 1.77 32.05 7.34
C PRO A 21 1.35 31.10 6.20
N ARG A 22 1.89 29.87 6.22
CA ARG A 22 1.51 28.83 5.28
C ARG A 22 0.03 28.52 5.40
N LEU A 23 -0.62 28.23 4.28
CA LEU A 23 -1.99 27.77 4.29
C LEU A 23 -2.08 26.45 5.07
N PRO A 24 -3.09 26.29 5.94
CA PRO A 24 -3.29 25.05 6.67
C PRO A 24 -3.66 23.91 5.71
N GLY A 25 -3.25 22.69 6.04
CA GLY A 25 -3.68 21.47 5.34
C GLY A 25 -2.68 20.90 4.32
N PHE A 26 -1.55 21.56 4.06
CA PHE A 26 -0.49 20.94 3.26
C PHE A 26 0.14 19.77 4.03
N GLN A 27 0.07 18.58 3.44
CA GLN A 27 0.78 17.39 3.90
C GLN A 27 1.39 16.69 2.70
N LYS A 28 2.66 16.30 2.80
CA LYS A 28 3.27 15.44 1.79
C LYS A 28 2.59 14.08 1.86
N VAL A 29 1.90 13.70 0.79
CA VAL A 29 1.24 12.40 0.71
C VAL A 29 2.31 11.32 0.71
N LYS A 30 2.24 10.40 1.69
CA LYS A 30 3.15 9.25 1.77
C LYS A 30 2.51 8.06 1.07
N PRO A 31 3.30 7.24 0.35
CA PRO A 31 2.80 5.98 -0.19
C PRO A 31 2.28 5.08 0.93
N GLN A 32 1.13 4.46 0.70
CA GLN A 32 0.51 3.51 1.63
C GLN A 32 0.74 2.06 1.22
N VAL A 33 0.93 1.82 -0.08
CA VAL A 33 1.12 0.51 -0.68
C VAL A 33 2.48 0.46 -1.37
N TYR A 34 3.19 -0.65 -1.23
CA TYR A 34 4.46 -0.89 -1.92
C TYR A 34 4.45 -2.23 -2.63
N ALA A 35 4.96 -2.28 -3.85
CA ALA A 35 5.19 -3.52 -4.58
C ALA A 35 6.57 -3.50 -5.25
N GLY A 36 7.19 -4.68 -5.37
CA GLY A 36 8.35 -4.86 -6.23
C GLY A 36 7.89 -5.02 -7.67
N MET A 37 8.50 -4.30 -8.60
CA MET A 37 8.26 -4.42 -10.04
C MET A 37 9.59 -4.78 -10.72
N PHE A 38 9.57 -5.84 -11.53
CA PHE A 38 10.76 -6.40 -12.17
C PHE A 38 10.47 -6.63 -13.65
N PRO A 39 11.35 -6.22 -14.57
CA PRO A 39 11.17 -6.54 -15.97
C PRO A 39 11.35 -8.05 -16.22
N VAL A 40 10.60 -8.60 -17.15
CA VAL A 40 10.74 -10.02 -17.55
C VAL A 40 12.11 -10.26 -18.21
N SER A 41 12.59 -9.28 -18.99
CA SER A 41 13.92 -9.28 -19.58
C SER A 41 14.86 -8.33 -18.84
N ALA A 42 16.07 -8.78 -18.52
CA ALA A 42 17.08 -7.94 -17.87
C ALA A 42 17.55 -6.77 -18.76
N ASP A 43 17.41 -6.91 -20.08
CA ASP A 43 17.78 -5.87 -21.05
C ASP A 43 16.88 -4.62 -20.93
N ASP A 44 15.64 -4.80 -20.44
CA ASP A 44 14.64 -3.72 -20.33
C ASP A 44 14.80 -2.90 -19.04
N TYR A 45 15.76 -3.23 -18.17
CA TYR A 45 15.94 -2.54 -16.88
C TYR A 45 16.22 -1.04 -17.04
N GLU A 46 17.05 -0.66 -18.01
CA GLU A 46 17.38 0.75 -18.27
C GLU A 46 16.16 1.50 -18.82
N ASP A 47 15.42 0.89 -19.74
CA ASP A 47 14.19 1.46 -20.30
C ASP A 47 13.10 1.58 -19.22
N PHE A 48 13.01 0.61 -18.31
CA PHE A 48 12.11 0.65 -17.17
C PHE A 48 12.45 1.78 -16.19
N ARG A 49 13.73 1.97 -15.85
CA ARG A 49 14.19 3.09 -15.02
C ARG A 49 13.82 4.43 -15.65
N ASP A 50 14.11 4.59 -16.94
CA ASP A 50 13.84 5.84 -17.67
C ASP A 50 12.33 6.11 -17.79
N ALA A 51 11.50 5.06 -17.92
CA ALA A 51 10.05 5.15 -17.89
C ALA A 51 9.53 5.61 -16.52
N LEU A 52 10.02 5.01 -15.43
CA LEU A 52 9.67 5.43 -14.06
C LEU A 52 10.07 6.88 -13.78
N GLU A 53 11.24 7.32 -14.24
CA GLU A 53 11.67 8.72 -14.10
C GLU A 53 10.71 9.68 -14.82
N LYS A 54 10.34 9.37 -16.07
CA LYS A 54 9.36 10.16 -16.84
C LYS A 54 7.97 10.17 -16.19
N LEU A 55 7.54 9.07 -15.59
CA LEU A 55 6.28 8.97 -14.86
C LEU A 55 6.32 9.79 -13.56
N ALA A 56 7.38 9.67 -12.78
CA ALA A 56 7.58 10.40 -11.52
C ALA A 56 7.68 11.92 -11.72
N LEU A 57 8.07 12.38 -12.91
CA LEU A 57 7.95 13.80 -13.24
C LEU A 57 6.48 14.24 -13.20
N ASN A 58 5.57 13.48 -13.81
CA ASN A 58 4.16 13.84 -13.86
C ASN A 58 3.41 13.52 -12.56
N ASP A 59 3.84 12.48 -11.83
CA ASP A 59 3.22 12.03 -10.60
C ASP A 59 4.14 12.20 -9.40
N ALA A 60 3.91 13.28 -8.65
CA ALA A 60 4.69 13.60 -7.46
C ALA A 60 4.45 12.66 -6.26
N SER A 61 3.50 11.74 -6.35
CA SER A 61 3.20 10.73 -5.31
C SER A 61 3.92 9.40 -5.53
N LEU A 62 4.46 9.18 -6.73
CA LEU A 62 5.23 8.00 -7.08
C LEU A 62 6.62 8.09 -6.44
N GLU A 63 6.90 7.17 -5.52
CA GLU A 63 8.24 7.00 -4.95
C GLU A 63 8.79 5.64 -5.40
N TYR A 64 10.05 5.56 -5.81
CA TYR A 64 10.67 4.30 -6.19
C TYR A 64 12.12 4.22 -5.72
N GLU A 65 12.55 3.04 -5.33
CA GLU A 65 13.95 2.74 -4.97
C GLU A 65 14.42 1.49 -5.74
N PRO A 66 15.68 1.44 -6.21
CA PRO A 66 16.23 0.24 -6.83
C PRO A 66 16.17 -0.95 -5.85
N GLU A 67 15.72 -2.10 -6.34
CA GLU A 67 15.63 -3.34 -5.60
C GLU A 67 16.28 -4.47 -6.40
N ASN A 68 17.07 -5.31 -5.74
CA ASN A 68 17.66 -6.49 -6.35
C ASN A 68 17.09 -7.74 -5.69
N SER A 69 16.59 -8.65 -6.52
CA SER A 69 16.04 -9.94 -6.09
C SER A 69 16.88 -11.06 -6.69
N ASP A 70 17.27 -12.02 -5.86
CA ASP A 70 18.05 -13.17 -6.33
C ASP A 70 17.31 -14.00 -7.39
N ALA A 71 15.98 -14.01 -7.37
CA ALA A 71 15.15 -14.77 -8.30
C ALA A 71 14.62 -13.95 -9.49
N LEU A 72 14.33 -12.67 -9.27
CA LEU A 72 13.70 -11.80 -10.29
C LEU A 72 14.69 -10.81 -10.93
N GLY A 73 15.93 -10.76 -10.45
CA GLY A 73 16.96 -9.85 -10.93
C GLY A 73 16.75 -8.41 -10.46
N PHE A 74 17.18 -7.47 -11.29
CA PHE A 74 17.13 -6.04 -10.99
C PHE A 74 15.74 -5.48 -11.30
N GLY A 75 15.18 -4.74 -10.34
CA GLY A 75 13.91 -4.05 -10.48
C GLY A 75 13.82 -2.86 -9.54
N PHE A 76 12.59 -2.47 -9.24
CA PHE A 76 12.31 -1.33 -8.37
C PHE A 76 11.24 -1.67 -7.35
N ARG A 77 11.46 -1.23 -6.12
CA ARG A 77 10.42 -1.13 -5.11
C ARG A 77 9.67 0.17 -5.33
N VAL A 78 8.41 0.09 -5.71
CA VAL A 78 7.59 1.26 -6.04
C VAL A 78 6.51 1.44 -4.98
N GLY A 79 6.34 2.68 -4.51
CA GLY A 79 5.34 3.12 -3.57
C GLY A 79 4.17 3.82 -4.27
N PHE A 80 2.96 3.45 -3.88
CA PHE A 80 1.70 3.92 -4.43
C PHE A 80 0.76 4.45 -3.33
N LEU A 81 -0.18 5.31 -3.72
CA LEU A 81 -1.23 5.80 -2.83
C LEU A 81 -2.25 4.72 -2.44
N GLY A 82 -2.39 3.68 -3.26
CA GLY A 82 -3.34 2.59 -3.09
C GLY A 82 -3.25 1.59 -4.25
N THR A 83 -4.08 0.55 -4.21
CA THR A 83 -4.10 -0.52 -5.23
C THR A 83 -4.48 -0.01 -6.62
N LEU A 84 -5.50 0.85 -6.74
CA LEU A 84 -5.89 1.42 -8.04
C LEU A 84 -4.78 2.29 -8.65
N HIS A 85 -4.04 3.04 -7.81
CA HIS A 85 -2.92 3.83 -8.30
C HIS A 85 -1.81 2.92 -8.85
N MET A 86 -1.55 1.79 -8.18
CA MET A 86 -0.62 0.77 -8.66
C MET A 86 -1.04 0.20 -10.02
N GLU A 87 -2.30 -0.20 -10.18
CA GLU A 87 -2.83 -0.73 -11.44
C GLU A 87 -2.71 0.27 -12.60
N ILE A 88 -3.01 1.55 -12.35
CA ILE A 88 -2.88 2.61 -13.35
C ILE A 88 -1.42 2.76 -13.78
N ILE A 89 -0.48 2.81 -12.82
CA ILE A 89 0.94 2.98 -13.14
C ILE A 89 1.48 1.77 -13.89
N GLN A 90 1.11 0.56 -13.47
CA GLN A 90 1.48 -0.68 -14.16
C GLN A 90 0.97 -0.68 -15.61
N GLU A 91 -0.32 -0.44 -15.83
CA GLU A 91 -0.90 -0.43 -17.19
C GLU A 91 -0.29 0.66 -18.07
N ARG A 92 0.08 1.81 -17.50
CA ARG A 92 0.78 2.87 -18.23
C ARG A 92 2.19 2.44 -18.63
N LEU A 93 2.93 1.76 -17.75
CA LEU A 93 4.25 1.22 -18.08
C LEU A 93 4.17 0.19 -19.21
N GLU A 94 3.22 -0.74 -19.13
CA GLU A 94 3.01 -1.77 -20.15
C GLU A 94 2.56 -1.16 -21.50
N ARG A 95 1.61 -0.22 -21.50
CA ARG A 95 1.04 0.33 -22.75
C ARG A 95 1.80 1.50 -23.35
N GLU A 96 2.29 2.43 -22.53
CA GLU A 96 2.96 3.65 -23.03
C GLU A 96 4.44 3.40 -23.34
N TYR A 97 5.07 2.44 -22.65
CA TYR A 97 6.51 2.18 -22.75
C TYR A 97 6.85 0.76 -23.25
N ASP A 98 5.86 -0.09 -23.55
CA ASP A 98 6.04 -1.44 -24.11
C ASP A 98 6.92 -2.33 -23.21
N LEU A 99 6.70 -2.26 -21.89
CA LEU A 99 7.47 -3.00 -20.89
C LEU A 99 6.67 -4.17 -20.35
N ASP A 100 7.22 -5.39 -20.45
CA ASP A 100 6.67 -6.56 -19.78
C ASP A 100 7.20 -6.65 -18.34
N LEU A 101 6.31 -6.44 -17.37
CA LEU A 101 6.67 -6.33 -15.95
C LEU A 101 6.04 -7.44 -15.10
N LEU A 102 6.81 -7.96 -14.15
CA LEU A 102 6.37 -8.82 -13.06
C LEU A 102 6.21 -7.99 -11.79
N THR A 103 5.02 -7.98 -11.22
CA THR A 103 4.70 -7.27 -9.98
C THR A 103 4.56 -8.27 -8.82
N THR A 104 5.24 -8.03 -7.70
CA THR A 104 5.08 -8.83 -6.48
C THR A 104 3.76 -8.51 -5.79
N ALA A 105 3.35 -9.36 -4.85
CA ALA A 105 2.22 -9.04 -3.98
C ALA A 105 2.43 -7.67 -3.31
N PRO A 106 1.41 -6.80 -3.29
CA PRO A 106 1.51 -5.51 -2.65
C PRO A 106 1.60 -5.67 -1.13
N THR A 107 2.36 -4.78 -0.51
CA THR A 107 2.65 -4.76 0.92
C THR A 107 2.35 -3.39 1.49
N VAL A 108 2.21 -3.33 2.82
CA VAL A 108 1.97 -2.09 3.56
C VAL A 108 3.18 -1.76 4.43
N VAL A 109 3.24 -0.51 4.89
CA VAL A 109 4.25 -0.08 5.85
C VAL A 109 3.87 -0.56 7.25
N TYR A 110 4.75 -1.30 7.90
CA TYR A 110 4.62 -1.69 9.30
C TYR A 110 5.40 -0.75 10.20
N GLU A 111 4.91 -0.56 11.43
CA GLU A 111 5.60 0.19 12.48
C GLU A 111 6.19 -0.80 13.50
N LEU A 112 7.49 -0.71 13.72
CA LEU A 112 8.21 -1.51 14.71
C LEU A 112 8.58 -0.63 15.89
N ALA A 113 8.05 -0.97 17.07
CA ALA A 113 8.54 -0.42 18.32
C ALA A 113 9.73 -1.28 18.77
N MET A 114 10.90 -0.65 18.82
CA MET A 114 12.16 -1.28 19.22
C MET A 114 12.31 -1.22 20.74
N LYS A 115 13.03 -2.19 21.33
CA LYS A 115 13.26 -2.24 22.79
C LYS A 115 14.03 -1.04 23.35
N ASN A 116 14.75 -0.32 22.50
CA ASN A 116 15.46 0.90 22.86
C ASN A 116 14.54 2.14 22.90
N GLY A 117 13.25 2.00 22.54
CA GLY A 117 12.27 3.07 22.46
C GLY A 117 12.16 3.74 21.09
N ASP A 118 12.99 3.36 20.12
CA ASP A 118 12.92 3.90 18.76
C ASP A 118 11.76 3.27 17.97
N ILE A 119 11.24 4.04 17.01
CA ILE A 119 10.20 3.58 16.07
C ILE A 119 10.82 3.48 14.68
N GLN A 120 10.74 2.29 14.08
CA GLN A 120 11.21 2.03 12.73
C GLN A 120 10.03 1.66 11.82
N TYR A 121 9.99 2.25 10.62
CA TYR A 121 9.01 1.92 9.60
C TYR A 121 9.61 0.94 8.60
N VAL A 122 8.90 -0.15 8.30
CA VAL A 122 9.36 -1.20 7.39
C VAL A 122 8.31 -1.47 6.33
N SER A 123 8.64 -1.19 5.08
CA SER A 123 7.83 -1.51 3.89
C SER A 123 8.26 -2.79 3.20
N ASN A 124 9.51 -3.22 3.38
CA ASN A 124 10.07 -4.42 2.77
C ASN A 124 10.29 -5.51 3.84
N PRO A 125 9.64 -6.68 3.75
CA PRO A 125 9.82 -7.80 4.68
C PRO A 125 11.29 -8.24 4.83
N SER A 126 12.10 -8.09 3.79
CA SER A 126 13.53 -8.43 3.80
C SER A 126 14.36 -7.48 4.65
N LYS A 127 13.91 -6.23 4.84
CA LYS A 127 14.54 -5.21 5.68
C LYS A 127 14.08 -5.29 7.16
N LEU A 128 13.33 -6.32 7.55
CA LEU A 128 12.96 -6.53 8.95
C LEU A 128 14.22 -6.73 9.81
N PRO A 129 14.39 -5.98 10.92
CA PRO A 129 15.49 -6.19 11.85
C PRO A 129 15.35 -7.52 12.60
N ASP A 130 16.36 -7.89 13.37
CA ASP A 130 16.28 -9.06 14.25
C ASP A 130 15.11 -8.89 15.24
N MET A 131 14.21 -9.86 15.25
CA MET A 131 13.04 -9.88 16.13
C MET A 131 13.42 -9.92 17.61
N ALA A 132 14.68 -10.25 17.93
CA ALA A 132 15.21 -10.12 19.28
C ALA A 132 15.24 -8.65 19.77
N ASP A 133 15.38 -7.67 18.88
CA ASP A 133 15.46 -6.25 19.21
C ASP A 133 14.09 -5.53 19.13
N VAL A 134 13.11 -6.19 18.51
CA VAL A 134 11.74 -5.69 18.37
C VAL A 134 10.95 -5.97 19.65
N GLU A 135 10.34 -4.93 20.23
CA GLU A 135 9.42 -5.08 21.36
C GLU A 135 8.01 -5.42 20.89
N GLN A 136 7.54 -4.70 19.86
CA GLN A 136 6.19 -4.86 19.34
C GLN A 136 6.13 -4.49 17.86
N MET A 137 5.49 -5.35 17.06
CA MET A 137 5.13 -5.04 15.69
C MET A 137 3.71 -4.47 15.65
N ARG A 138 3.52 -3.43 14.84
CA ARG A 138 2.23 -2.79 14.64
C ARG A 138 1.89 -2.75 13.16
N GLU A 139 0.66 -3.14 12.84
CA GLU A 139 0.12 -3.04 11.49
C GLU A 139 -0.70 -1.76 11.32
N PRO A 140 -0.76 -1.20 10.10
CA PRO A 140 -1.63 -0.08 9.79
C PRO A 140 -3.10 -0.55 9.76
N ILE A 141 -3.95 0.16 10.49
CA ILE A 141 -5.40 -0.01 10.50
C ILE A 141 -6.02 1.11 9.67
N VAL A 142 -6.98 0.75 8.82
CA VAL A 142 -7.79 1.68 8.05
C VAL A 142 -9.21 1.74 8.60
N ARG A 143 -9.81 2.92 8.54
CA ARG A 143 -11.27 3.07 8.66
C ARG A 143 -11.87 2.95 7.27
N ALA A 144 -12.59 1.86 7.04
CA ALA A 144 -13.30 1.56 5.81
C ALA A 144 -14.78 1.93 5.94
N SER A 145 -15.28 2.70 4.97
CA SER A 145 -16.69 2.98 4.75
C SER A 145 -17.16 2.19 3.53
N ILE A 146 -18.09 1.25 3.74
CA ILE A 146 -18.62 0.38 2.70
C ILE A 146 -20.09 0.69 2.51
N LEU A 147 -20.48 1.09 1.30
CA LEU A 147 -21.88 1.31 0.95
C LEU A 147 -22.36 0.14 0.09
N VAL A 148 -23.41 -0.54 0.51
CA VAL A 148 -23.90 -1.75 -0.16
C VAL A 148 -25.43 -1.86 -0.05
N PRO A 149 -26.13 -2.45 -1.05
CA PRO A 149 -27.55 -2.78 -0.92
C PRO A 149 -27.84 -3.78 0.20
N GLN A 150 -29.01 -3.67 0.82
CA GLN A 150 -29.41 -4.51 1.96
C GLN A 150 -29.32 -6.03 1.68
N GLU A 151 -29.57 -6.44 0.44
CA GLU A 151 -29.54 -7.85 0.02
C GLU A 151 -28.15 -8.51 0.13
N PHE A 152 -27.05 -7.73 0.10
CA PHE A 152 -25.68 -8.26 0.15
C PHE A 152 -24.96 -8.02 1.48
N VAL A 153 -25.57 -7.30 2.43
CA VAL A 153 -24.91 -6.91 3.69
C VAL A 153 -24.35 -8.10 4.47
N GLY A 154 -25.09 -9.21 4.56
CA GLY A 154 -24.62 -10.40 5.27
C GLY A 154 -23.32 -10.96 4.71
N ASN A 155 -23.18 -10.99 3.37
CA ASN A 155 -21.96 -11.46 2.72
C ASN A 155 -20.79 -10.51 2.98
N VAL A 156 -21.04 -9.19 2.93
CA VAL A 156 -20.01 -8.17 3.18
C VAL A 156 -19.51 -8.21 4.61
N ILE A 157 -20.40 -8.36 5.60
CA ILE A 157 -20.02 -8.51 7.01
C ILE A 157 -19.14 -9.75 7.19
N ALA A 158 -19.54 -10.90 6.63
CA ALA A 158 -18.78 -12.13 6.74
C ALA A 158 -17.35 -11.99 6.14
N GLU A 159 -17.20 -11.32 5.00
CA GLU A 159 -15.88 -11.03 4.43
C GLU A 159 -15.07 -10.08 5.33
N CYS A 160 -15.68 -9.03 5.89
CA CYS A 160 -14.99 -8.12 6.81
C CYS A 160 -14.51 -8.85 8.07
N GLU A 161 -15.33 -9.72 8.66
CA GLU A 161 -14.96 -10.53 9.83
C GLU A 161 -13.84 -11.52 9.51
N GLN A 162 -13.87 -12.17 8.35
CA GLN A 162 -12.80 -13.05 7.89
C GLN A 162 -11.46 -12.31 7.75
N ARG A 163 -11.51 -11.01 7.44
CA ARG A 163 -10.34 -10.12 7.32
C ARG A 163 -9.96 -9.43 8.63
N ARG A 164 -10.38 -9.99 9.77
CA ARG A 164 -10.09 -9.45 11.12
C ARG A 164 -10.66 -8.04 11.33
N GLY A 165 -11.73 -7.70 10.60
CA GLY A 165 -12.40 -6.42 10.69
C GLY A 165 -13.22 -6.28 11.97
N THR A 166 -13.19 -5.08 12.55
CA THR A 166 -14.05 -4.70 13.67
C THR A 166 -15.13 -3.75 13.19
N GLN A 167 -16.40 -4.14 13.31
CA GLN A 167 -17.51 -3.26 12.97
C GLN A 167 -17.61 -2.11 13.98
N LEU A 168 -17.62 -0.88 13.49
CA LEU A 168 -17.83 0.32 14.30
C LEU A 168 -19.27 0.81 14.24
N ASP A 169 -19.84 0.86 13.04
CA ASP A 169 -21.16 1.44 12.82
C ASP A 169 -21.88 0.80 11.62
N MET A 170 -23.21 0.86 11.65
CA MET A 170 -24.10 0.40 10.57
C MET A 170 -25.29 1.36 10.48
N GLN A 171 -25.37 2.08 9.37
CA GLN A 171 -26.42 3.06 9.12
C GLN A 171 -27.28 2.66 7.91
N PHE A 172 -28.60 2.77 8.08
CA PHE A 172 -29.56 2.52 7.01
C PHE A 172 -29.84 3.82 6.23
N LEU A 173 -29.46 3.85 4.97
CA LEU A 173 -29.64 4.96 4.03
C LEU A 173 -30.72 4.58 2.99
N GLY A 174 -31.96 4.46 3.46
CA GLY A 174 -33.08 4.02 2.64
C GLY A 174 -32.88 2.57 2.16
N ASN A 175 -32.54 2.40 0.87
CA ASN A 175 -32.32 1.09 0.25
C ASN A 175 -30.85 0.61 0.32
N GLN A 176 -29.95 1.46 0.79
CA GLN A 176 -28.54 1.13 0.98
C GLN A 176 -28.19 1.10 2.47
N ILE A 177 -27.15 0.35 2.79
CA ILE A 177 -26.60 0.27 4.14
C ILE A 177 -25.15 0.72 4.05
N GLN A 178 -24.78 1.67 4.91
CA GLN A 178 -23.40 2.10 5.09
C GLN A 178 -22.83 1.37 6.31
N LEU A 179 -21.76 0.61 6.09
CA LEU A 179 -21.00 -0.09 7.11
C LEU A 179 -19.70 0.66 7.35
N THR A 180 -19.40 0.93 8.61
CA THR A 180 -18.09 1.47 9.01
C THR A 180 -17.32 0.38 9.74
N TYR A 181 -16.15 0.03 9.22
CA TYR A 181 -15.28 -1.01 9.76
C TYR A 181 -13.87 -0.46 10.00
N GLU A 182 -13.19 -1.00 11.00
CA GLU A 182 -11.75 -0.92 11.10
C GLU A 182 -11.15 -2.24 10.59
N LEU A 183 -10.27 -2.14 9.60
CA LEU A 183 -9.65 -3.29 8.93
C LEU A 183 -8.13 -3.11 8.91
N PRO A 184 -7.34 -4.18 9.04
CA PRO A 184 -5.92 -4.15 8.72
C PRO A 184 -5.71 -3.79 7.25
N MET A 185 -4.86 -2.80 6.96
CA MET A 185 -4.59 -2.36 5.59
C MET A 185 -3.99 -3.49 4.75
N SER A 186 -3.18 -4.37 5.35
CA SER A 186 -2.59 -5.54 4.70
C SER A 186 -3.65 -6.47 4.10
N GLU A 187 -4.78 -6.65 4.78
CA GLU A 187 -5.90 -7.47 4.33
C GLU A 187 -6.69 -6.77 3.21
N VAL A 188 -6.79 -5.44 3.25
CA VAL A 188 -7.49 -4.64 2.23
C VAL A 188 -6.74 -4.67 0.89
N VAL A 189 -5.41 -4.58 0.95
CA VAL A 189 -4.54 -4.39 -0.23
C VAL A 189 -4.32 -5.68 -1.03
N MET A 190 -4.52 -6.87 -0.44
CA MET A 190 -4.27 -8.16 -1.11
C MET A 190 -5.33 -8.57 -2.15
N ASP A 191 -6.63 -8.52 -1.80
CA ASP A 191 -7.73 -8.99 -2.68
C ASP A 191 -9.12 -8.47 -2.21
N PHE A 192 -9.18 -7.57 -1.23
CA PHE A 192 -10.46 -7.24 -0.59
C PHE A 192 -11.43 -6.52 -1.53
N PHE A 193 -10.91 -5.64 -2.40
CA PHE A 193 -11.74 -4.89 -3.34
C PHE A 193 -12.43 -5.82 -4.35
N ASP A 194 -11.69 -6.76 -4.93
CA ASP A 194 -12.22 -7.71 -5.93
C ASP A 194 -13.21 -8.68 -5.30
N ARG A 195 -12.90 -9.18 -4.09
CA ARG A 195 -13.82 -9.98 -3.27
C ARG A 195 -15.13 -9.23 -3.02
N LEU A 196 -15.03 -7.99 -2.55
CA LEU A 196 -16.17 -7.14 -2.23
C LEU A 196 -17.06 -6.93 -3.47
N LYS A 197 -16.44 -6.63 -4.62
CA LYS A 197 -17.15 -6.50 -5.90
C LYS A 197 -17.81 -7.81 -6.31
N SER A 198 -17.15 -8.95 -6.16
CA SER A 198 -17.70 -10.26 -6.53
C SER A 198 -18.94 -10.62 -5.70
N ILE A 199 -18.84 -10.55 -4.36
CA ILE A 199 -19.93 -10.93 -3.45
C ILE A 199 -21.12 -9.98 -3.50
N SER A 200 -20.90 -8.73 -3.93
CA SER A 200 -21.94 -7.73 -4.10
C SER A 200 -22.40 -7.56 -5.55
N ARG A 201 -21.93 -8.38 -6.49
CA ARG A 201 -22.19 -8.20 -7.95
C ARG A 201 -21.85 -6.79 -8.47
N GLY A 202 -20.83 -6.16 -7.90
CA GLY A 202 -20.33 -4.84 -8.26
C GLY A 202 -20.99 -3.67 -7.54
N TYR A 203 -22.09 -3.90 -6.81
CA TYR A 203 -22.88 -2.84 -6.16
C TYR A 203 -22.21 -2.19 -4.94
N ALA A 204 -21.32 -2.89 -4.25
CA ALA A 204 -20.63 -2.34 -3.09
C ALA A 204 -19.57 -1.31 -3.53
N SER A 205 -19.48 -0.20 -2.82
CA SER A 205 -18.35 0.73 -2.90
C SER A 205 -17.56 0.73 -1.62
N LEU A 206 -16.25 0.94 -1.74
CA LEU A 206 -15.32 0.99 -0.63
C LEU A 206 -14.58 2.32 -0.68
N GLU A 207 -14.60 3.04 0.44
CA GLU A 207 -13.68 4.13 0.72
C GLU A 207 -12.92 3.75 1.99
N TYR A 208 -11.61 3.97 2.04
CA TYR A 208 -10.84 3.75 3.26
C TYR A 208 -9.77 4.81 3.43
N ASN A 209 -9.47 5.11 4.69
CA ASN A 209 -8.40 6.02 5.07
C ASN A 209 -7.58 5.40 6.20
N PHE A 210 -6.27 5.65 6.21
CA PHE A 210 -5.41 5.26 7.33
C PHE A 210 -5.91 5.93 8.62
N GLU A 211 -6.06 5.14 9.69
CA GLU A 211 -6.52 5.60 10.99
C GLU A 211 -5.37 5.63 12.01
N ARG A 212 -4.67 4.49 12.18
CA ARG A 212 -3.62 4.33 13.19
C ARG A 212 -2.74 3.11 12.92
N PHE A 213 -1.63 3.02 13.65
CA PHE A 213 -0.90 1.76 13.83
C PHE A 213 -1.42 1.04 15.08
N GLU A 214 -1.62 -0.27 14.97
CA GLU A 214 -2.10 -1.12 16.07
C GLU A 214 -1.24 -2.36 16.23
N ALA A 215 -0.99 -2.73 17.49
CA ALA A 215 -0.18 -3.89 17.83
C ALA A 215 -0.84 -5.20 17.35
N ALA A 216 -0.10 -6.00 16.59
CA ALA A 216 -0.61 -7.24 16.04
C ALA A 216 0.43 -8.37 16.14
N LYS A 217 -0.05 -9.62 16.17
CA LYS A 217 0.81 -10.81 16.21
C LYS A 217 1.27 -11.16 14.79
N LEU A 218 2.23 -10.40 14.30
CA LEU A 218 2.75 -10.54 12.95
C LEU A 218 3.96 -11.49 12.92
N VAL A 219 4.08 -12.25 11.83
CA VAL A 219 5.23 -13.11 11.54
C VAL A 219 5.67 -12.91 10.10
N ARG A 220 6.98 -13.03 9.86
CA ARG A 220 7.55 -13.07 8.52
C ARG A 220 7.45 -14.50 7.98
N LEU A 221 6.83 -14.66 6.82
CA LEU A 221 6.78 -15.91 6.07
C LEU A 221 7.81 -15.82 4.93
N ASP A 222 8.82 -16.68 4.97
CA ASP A 222 9.81 -16.83 3.90
C ASP A 222 9.39 -17.96 2.94
N VAL A 223 9.48 -17.72 1.64
CA VAL A 223 9.26 -18.73 0.61
C VAL A 223 10.59 -19.25 0.10
N LEU A 224 10.76 -20.57 0.09
CA LEU A 224 11.97 -21.24 -0.42
C LEU A 224 11.64 -21.96 -1.74
N ILE A 225 12.45 -21.72 -2.76
CA ILE A 225 12.38 -22.41 -4.05
C ILE A 225 13.69 -23.18 -4.22
N ASN A 226 13.61 -24.49 -4.39
CA ASN A 226 14.78 -25.39 -4.45
C ASN A 226 15.72 -25.30 -3.23
N GLY A 227 15.23 -24.82 -2.08
CA GLY A 227 16.01 -24.64 -0.86
C GLY A 227 16.62 -23.24 -0.72
N ASP A 228 16.56 -22.42 -1.76
CA ASP A 228 17.02 -21.03 -1.73
C ASP A 228 15.87 -20.10 -1.34
N LYS A 229 16.15 -19.14 -0.45
CA LYS A 229 15.16 -18.14 -0.04
C LYS A 229 14.93 -17.15 -1.16
N VAL A 230 13.66 -16.84 -1.43
CA VAL A 230 13.28 -15.83 -2.41
C VAL A 230 12.71 -14.63 -1.69
N ASP A 231 13.56 -13.64 -1.42
CA ASP A 231 13.23 -12.44 -0.65
C ASP A 231 12.08 -11.63 -1.26
N ALA A 232 11.98 -11.57 -2.59
CA ALA A 232 10.89 -10.86 -3.28
C ALA A 232 9.50 -11.47 -3.04
N LEU A 233 9.42 -12.71 -2.55
CA LEU A 233 8.18 -13.41 -2.22
C LEU A 233 7.92 -13.46 -0.70
N ALA A 234 8.80 -12.89 0.11
CA ALA A 234 8.60 -12.83 1.55
C ALA A 234 7.40 -11.92 1.87
N VAL A 235 6.57 -12.34 2.82
CA VAL A 235 5.37 -11.60 3.24
C VAL A 235 5.28 -11.53 4.77
N ILE A 236 4.69 -10.45 5.27
CA ILE A 236 4.36 -10.30 6.70
C ILE A 236 2.87 -10.61 6.83
N ILE A 237 2.54 -11.61 7.65
CA ILE A 237 1.17 -12.08 7.84
C ILE A 237 0.83 -12.16 9.33
N HIS A 238 -0.47 -12.13 9.62
CA HIS A 238 -0.93 -12.39 10.98
C HIS A 238 -0.76 -13.87 11.33
N ARG A 239 -0.28 -14.17 12.54
CA ARG A 239 0.06 -15.54 12.98
C ARG A 239 -1.11 -16.52 12.87
N ASP A 240 -2.34 -16.06 13.06
CA ASP A 240 -3.53 -16.92 12.98
C ASP A 240 -3.87 -17.32 11.53
N HIS A 241 -3.30 -16.64 10.54
CA HIS A 241 -3.43 -16.93 9.10
C HIS A 241 -2.15 -17.54 8.50
N ALA A 242 -1.13 -17.83 9.34
CA ALA A 242 0.15 -18.39 8.94
C ALA A 242 0.17 -19.92 8.83
#